data_AF-A0A2B7ZXI2-F1
#
_entry.id   AF-A0A2B7ZXI2-F1
#
_cell.length_a   1.000
_cell.length_b   1.000
_cell.length_c   1.000
_cell.angle_alpha   90.00
_cell.angle_beta   90.00
_cell.angle_gamma   90.00
#
_symmetry.space_group_name_H-M   'P 1'
#
loop_
_entity.id
_entity.type
_entity.pdbx_description
1 polymer ?
#
loop_
_entity_poly.entity_id
_entity_poly.type
_entity_poly.pdbx_seq_one_letter_code
_entity_poly.pdbx_strand_id
1 'polypeptide(L)' 'YKLSARLEIEYINERFQLQLPLGDYDTLSGLILEYTQEIPGEGTTIVIPPYKFAIQKTTGNKIDTVKLTVMPSE' A
#
# COMPACT_ATOMS: atom_id res chain seq x y z
N TYR A 1 4.88 7.35 -5.67
CA TYR A 1 3.85 8.14 -4.98
C TYR A 1 4.02 8.04 -3.46
N LYS A 2 3.79 9.13 -2.72
CA LYS A 2 3.71 9.11 -1.25
C LYS A 2 2.24 9.31 -0.87
N LEU A 3 1.63 8.30 -0.26
CA LEU A 3 0.19 8.20 -0.08
C LEU A 3 -0.15 7.99 1.40
N SER A 4 -1.30 8.52 1.82
CA SER A 4 -1.93 8.13 3.08
C SER A 4 -2.39 6.68 2.98
N ALA A 5 -2.11 5.87 3.99
CA ALA A 5 -2.53 4.47 4.00
C ALA A 5 -4.05 4.31 4.16
N ARG A 6 -4.77 5.38 4.55
CA ARG A 6 -6.24 5.40 4.64
C ARG A 6 -6.94 5.67 3.31
N LEU A 7 -6.20 5.93 2.23
CA LEU A 7 -6.82 6.10 0.92
C LEU A 7 -7.44 4.78 0.46
N GLU A 8 -8.65 4.88 -0.08
CA GLU A 8 -9.34 3.76 -0.70
C GLU A 8 -8.61 3.30 -1.96
N ILE A 9 -8.58 1.99 -2.20
CA ILE A 9 -7.90 1.40 -3.34
C ILE A 9 -8.53 1.86 -4.65
N GLU A 10 -9.86 1.91 -4.73
CA GLU A 10 -10.59 2.38 -5.90
C GLU A 10 -10.18 3.82 -6.26
N TYR A 11 -10.17 4.73 -5.28
CA TYR A 11 -9.69 6.09 -5.46
C TYR A 11 -8.26 6.15 -5.99
N ILE A 12 -7.34 5.34 -5.45
CA ILE A 12 -5.94 5.30 -5.93
C ILE A 12 -5.90 4.82 -7.38
N ASN A 13 -6.61 3.74 -7.71
CA ASN A 13 -6.65 3.17 -9.04
C ASN A 13 -7.19 4.18 -10.07
N GLU A 14 -8.32 4.82 -9.78
CA GLU A 14 -8.90 5.84 -10.66
C GLU A 14 -7.99 7.06 -10.82
N ARG A 15 -7.51 7.61 -9.70
CA ARG A 15 -6.75 8.88 -9.68
C ARG A 15 -5.38 8.76 -10.35
N PHE A 16 -4.71 7.61 -10.20
CA PHE A 16 -3.35 7.39 -10.67
C PHE A 16 -3.27 6.43 -11.85
N GLN A 17 -4.42 5.97 -12.37
CA GLN A 17 -4.50 4.99 -13.47
C GLN A 17 -3.71 3.72 -13.15
N LEU A 18 -3.89 3.21 -11.92
CA LEU A 18 -3.26 1.99 -11.42
C LEU A 18 -4.30 0.86 -11.33
N GLN A 19 -3.80 -0.36 -11.09
CA GLN A 19 -4.58 -1.58 -10.94
C GLN A 19 -4.11 -2.32 -9.68
N LEU A 20 -4.07 -1.60 -8.55
CA LEU A 20 -3.85 -2.22 -7.24
C LEU A 20 -4.91 -3.31 -7.02
N PRO A 21 -4.53 -4.45 -6.41
CA PRO A 21 -5.46 -5.54 -6.13
C PRO A 21 -6.65 -5.06 -5.29
N LEU A 22 -7.84 -5.59 -5.62
CA LEU A 22 -9.06 -5.46 -4.82
C LEU A 22 -9.29 -6.77 -4.05
N GLY A 23 -9.99 -6.70 -2.92
CA GLY A 23 -10.30 -7.85 -2.08
C GLY A 23 -11.24 -7.48 -0.94
N ASP A 24 -11.19 -8.22 0.16
CA ASP A 24 -11.99 -7.97 1.37
C ASP A 24 -11.49 -6.76 2.21
N TYR A 25 -10.82 -5.80 1.56
CA TYR A 25 -10.25 -4.60 2.13
C TYR A 25 -10.54 -3.39 1.23
N ASP A 26 -10.80 -2.24 1.86
CA ASP A 26 -11.13 -1.02 1.12
C ASP A 26 -9.92 -0.09 0.93
N THR A 27 -8.96 -0.12 1.86
CA THR A 27 -7.88 0.88 1.94
C THR A 27 -6.51 0.30 1.61
N LEU A 28 -5.56 1.20 1.28
CA LEU A 28 -4.15 0.85 1.11
C LEU A 28 -3.55 0.15 2.33
N SER A 29 -3.95 0.53 3.54
CA SER A 29 -3.55 -0.17 4.77
C SER A 29 -4.15 -1.56 4.86
N GLY A 30 -5.41 -1.73 4.46
CA GLY A 30 -6.07 -3.03 4.41
C GLY A 30 -5.41 -3.99 3.43
N LEU A 31 -5.10 -3.53 2.22
CA LEU A 31 -4.31 -4.29 1.23
C LEU A 31 -2.98 -4.77 1.83
N ILE A 32 -2.25 -3.87 2.49
CA ILE A 32 -0.95 -4.23 3.07
C ILE A 32 -1.12 -5.27 4.18
N LEU A 33 -2.08 -5.06 5.08
CA LEU A 33 -2.35 -5.99 6.19
C LEU A 33 -2.82 -7.36 5.72
N GLU A 34 -3.63 -7.43 4.67
CA GLU A 34 -4.03 -8.70 4.06
C GLU A 34 -2.82 -9.50 3.59
N TYR A 35 -1.82 -8.82 3.01
CA TYR A 35 -0.60 -9.50 2.55
C TYR A 35 0.39 -9.82 3.66
N THR A 36 0.52 -8.96 4.67
CA THR A 36 1.53 -9.12 5.73
C THR A 36 1.02 -9.84 6.96
N GLN A 37 -0.31 -9.96 7.13
CA GLN A 37 -1.00 -10.55 8.29
C GLN A 37 -0.75 -9.85 9.65
N GLU A 38 0.18 -8.90 9.70
CA GLU A 38 0.48 -8.01 10.82
C GLU A 38 0.85 -6.61 10.32
N ILE A 39 0.94 -5.63 11.21
CA ILE A 39 1.34 -4.26 10.84
C ILE A 39 2.86 -4.23 10.61
N PRO A 40 3.33 -4.01 9.36
CA PRO A 40 4.75 -3.93 9.09
C PRO A 40 5.36 -2.67 9.71
N GLY A 41 6.58 -2.80 10.24
CA GLY A 41 7.32 -1.68 10.82
C GLY A 41 7.82 -0.66 9.78
N GLU A 42 8.17 0.54 10.23
CA GLU A 42 8.78 1.57 9.37
C GLU A 42 10.05 1.06 8.69
N GLY A 43 10.24 1.43 7.42
CA GLY A 43 11.35 0.95 6.59
C GLY A 43 11.09 -0.40 5.91
N THR A 44 10.09 -1.17 6.34
CA THR A 44 9.70 -2.42 5.69
C THR A 44 9.27 -2.17 4.26
N THR A 45 9.68 -3.05 3.36
CA THR A 45 9.27 -3.06 1.95
C THR A 45 8.47 -4.31 1.65
N ILE A 46 7.29 -4.13 1.08
CA ILE A 46 6.40 -5.17 0.61
C ILE A 46 6.34 -5.09 -0.92
N VAL A 47 6.40 -6.24 -1.60
CA VAL A 47 6.34 -6.34 -3.06
C VAL A 47 5.12 -7.16 -3.43
N ILE A 48 4.20 -6.55 -4.17
CA ILE A 48 3.04 -7.19 -4.77
C ILE A 48 3.08 -6.79 -6.24
N PRO A 49 3.75 -7.57 -7.11
CA PRO A 49 4.01 -7.17 -8.49
C PRO A 49 2.73 -6.74 -9.22
N PRO A 50 2.77 -5.64 -10.00
CA PRO A 50 3.94 -4.82 -10.36
C PRO A 50 4.26 -3.68 -9.36
N TYR A 51 3.80 -3.76 -8.11
CA TYR A 51 3.91 -2.68 -7.13
C TYR A 51 4.87 -3.00 -5.99
N LYS A 52 5.54 -1.94 -5.51
CA LYS A 52 6.38 -1.95 -4.31
C LYS A 52 5.86 -0.90 -3.32
N PHE A 53 5.65 -1.32 -2.08
CA PHE A 53 5.14 -0.50 -0.98
C PHE A 53 6.22 -0.41 0.09
N ALA A 54 6.73 0.80 0.34
CA ALA A 54 7.64 1.04 1.47
C ALA A 54 6.89 1.77 2.58
N ILE A 55 6.91 1.20 3.78
CA ILE A 55 6.28 1.79 4.97
C ILE A 55 7.15 2.96 5.42
N GLN A 56 6.62 4.17 5.31
CA GLN A 56 7.36 5.38 5.66
C GLN A 56 7.06 5.88 7.07
N LYS A 57 5.84 5.62 7.57
CA LYS A 57 5.43 6.05 8.90
C LYS A 57 4.33 5.14 9.45
N THR A 58 4.47 4.78 10.72
CA THR A 58 3.47 4.11 11.54
C THR A 58 3.25 4.90 12.84
N THR A 59 2.02 4.93 13.34
CA THR A 59 1.70 5.51 14.67
C THR A 59 0.90 4.50 15.47
N GLY A 60 1.50 3.96 16.53
CA GLY A 60 0.92 2.84 17.29
C GLY A 60 0.67 1.66 16.36
N ASN A 61 -0.55 1.12 16.39
CA ASN A 61 -0.95 -0.01 15.55
C ASN A 61 -1.57 0.43 14.21
N LYS A 62 -1.02 1.46 13.56
CA LYS A 62 -1.57 1.97 12.29
C LYS A 62 -0.45 2.33 11.33
N ILE A 63 -0.62 1.96 10.06
CA ILE A 63 0.17 2.48 8.96
C ILE A 63 -0.38 3.86 8.61
N ASP A 64 0.46 4.89 8.59
CA ASP A 64 0.04 6.24 8.24
C ASP A 64 0.40 6.59 6.80
N THR A 65 1.63 6.27 6.40
CA THR A 65 2.19 6.73 5.13
C THR A 65 2.96 5.63 4.43
N VAL A 66 2.65 5.46 3.15
CA VAL A 66 3.26 4.44 2.28
C VAL A 66 3.83 5.12 1.06
N LYS A 67 5.04 4.72 0.67
CA LYS A 67 5.61 5.04 -0.64
C LYS A 67 5.29 3.89 -1.59
N LEU A 68 4.39 4.16 -2.53
CA LEU A 68 4.05 3.25 -3.63
C LEU A 68 4.96 3.52 -4.84
N THR A 69 5.53 2.47 -5.41
CA THR A 69 6.34 2.51 -6.63
C THR A 69 5.82 1.47 -7.61
N VAL A 70 5.62 1.84 -8.88
CA VAL A 70 5.37 0.88 -9.96
C VAL A 70 6.72 0.39 -10.43
N MET A 71 6.93 -0.92 -10.39
CA MET A 71 8.15 -1.55 -10.87
C MET A 71 8.07 -1.65 -12.40
N PRO A 72 9.16 -1.39 -13.12
CA PRO A 72 9.19 -1.63 -14.56
C PRO A 72 8.98 -3.11 -14.84
N SER A 73 8.23 -3.41 -15.90
CA SER A 73 8.29 -4.72 -16.55
C SER A 73 9.68 -4.88 -17.16
N GLU A 74 10.36 -5.98 -16.88
CA GLU A 74 11.58 -6.36 -17.61
C GLU A 74 11.28 -6.69 -19.08
#